data_AF-A0A963NAH5-F1
#
_entry.id   AF-A0A963NAH5-F1
#
_cell.length_a   1.000
_cell.length_b   1.000
_cell.length_c   1.000
_cell.angle_alpha   90.00
_cell.angle_beta   90.00
_cell.angle_gamma   90.00
#
_symmetry.space_group_name_H-M   'P 1'
#
loop_
_entity.id
_entity.type
_entity.pdbx_description
1 polymer ?
#
loop_
_entity_poly.entity_id
_entity_poly.type
_entity_poly.pdbx_seq_one_letter_code
_entity_poly.pdbx_strand_id
1 'polypeptide(L)'
;MSKTLFSRSNVPSADQSLAFSSTRGSRVEATEVIFVAADVTDPETLLAGRTTAGEIVWLDAESDGVHQMAAVLAGRSGFDGIHLVSHGRAGTLNLGTATLSLATIDSYRSELATIGQAMRPDGDILLYDCNVAAGSDGTALVDALTEATGADVAASTNATGAASLRGNWTLEAASGPIESGKLATETALENYAALLADDFPEDSSTTGMISVGGSATGDIETANDKDWFKVDLTAGLSYQIDLEGSPTGMGTLSDPYFWGVYDSSSIAIPNSTDDDSGEGFNSRMVFSPSTTGTYYLAAGSLFSYVGTYRLSLAPWVTPAGTPGNDSLTGSPGNDLLDGLGGNDTLNGLAGNDTLHGGADNDVLNGDSGDDQLYGGEGNDQLSGGAGNDTLDGGTGVDTASYSDAFLSAVHVDLELGTATGGSGTDTLVSIENLTGGSGQDTLIGNGADNHLVGGAGNDRLAGLAGDDTLDGGTGTDTADYSAALAGVSVSLALSGPQTTGGAGNDVLLSIERLQGSSFADSLTGGGAN
;
A
#
# COMPACT_ATOMS: atom_id res chain seq x y z
N MET A 1 -44.43 -18.42 -3.45
CA MET A 1 -44.47 -17.49 -4.59
C MET A 1 -43.21 -16.62 -4.51
N SER A 2 -42.44 -16.68 -5.60
CA SER A 2 -41.18 -16.01 -5.97
C SER A 2 -40.54 -14.99 -5.02
N LYS A 3 -39.30 -15.30 -4.58
CA LYS A 3 -38.25 -14.31 -4.29
C LYS A 3 -37.33 -14.28 -5.53
N THR A 4 -37.21 -13.13 -6.19
CA THR A 4 -36.30 -12.92 -7.32
C THR A 4 -35.03 -12.26 -6.78
N LEU A 5 -33.93 -13.03 -6.72
CA LEU A 5 -32.57 -12.53 -6.55
C LEU A 5 -31.98 -12.27 -7.94
N PHE A 6 -31.51 -11.05 -8.20
CA PHE A 6 -30.67 -10.76 -9.36
C PHE A 6 -29.23 -11.11 -9.01
N SER A 7 -28.72 -12.24 -9.51
CA SER A 7 -27.28 -12.48 -9.60
C SER A 7 -26.76 -11.87 -10.91
N ARG A 8 -25.79 -10.95 -10.82
CA ARG A 8 -24.98 -10.58 -11.98
C ARG A 8 -23.91 -11.66 -12.16
N SER A 9 -24.23 -12.64 -12.99
CA SER A 9 -23.30 -13.58 -13.57
C SER A 9 -23.06 -13.13 -15.02
N ASN A 10 -21.83 -12.77 -15.37
CA ASN A 10 -21.26 -12.89 -16.72
C ASN A 10 -19.80 -12.44 -16.69
N VAL A 11 -18.94 -13.29 -16.11
CA VAL A 11 -17.54 -13.42 -16.53
C VAL A 11 -17.46 -14.81 -17.15
N PRO A 12 -17.15 -14.96 -18.45
CA PRO A 12 -16.90 -16.29 -18.99
C PRO A 12 -15.58 -16.81 -18.42
N SER A 13 -15.70 -17.83 -17.58
CA SER A 13 -14.59 -18.66 -17.13
C SER A 13 -13.89 -19.33 -18.31
N ALA A 14 -12.58 -19.49 -18.17
CA ALA A 14 -11.73 -20.34 -18.98
C ALA A 14 -12.34 -21.74 -19.21
N ASP A 15 -11.99 -22.30 -20.38
CA ASP A 15 -12.17 -23.67 -20.88
C ASP A 15 -13.05 -23.75 -22.15
N GLN A 16 -12.39 -23.53 -23.28
CA GLN A 16 -12.79 -24.11 -24.57
C GLN A 16 -11.53 -24.71 -25.19
N SER A 17 -11.21 -25.93 -24.77
CA SER A 17 -10.53 -26.90 -25.63
C SER A 17 -11.30 -27.00 -26.97
N LEU A 18 -10.80 -26.30 -27.99
CA LEU A 18 -11.32 -26.42 -29.36
C LEU A 18 -10.89 -27.78 -29.94
N ALA A 19 -11.67 -28.81 -29.63
CA ALA A 19 -11.63 -30.09 -30.34
C ALA A 19 -12.12 -29.88 -31.78
N PHE A 20 -11.18 -29.74 -32.73
CA PHE A 20 -11.52 -29.79 -34.15
C PHE A 20 -11.73 -31.24 -34.61
N SER A 21 -13.00 -31.56 -34.82
CA SER A 21 -13.53 -32.71 -35.56
C SER A 21 -12.81 -32.92 -36.90
N SER A 22 -12.41 -34.17 -37.16
CA SER A 22 -11.84 -34.60 -38.43
C SER A 22 -12.89 -34.60 -39.55
N THR A 23 -12.85 -33.58 -40.40
CA THR A 23 -13.41 -33.65 -41.75
C THR A 23 -12.31 -33.37 -42.75
N ARG A 24 -12.02 -34.40 -43.54
CA ARG A 24 -11.03 -34.46 -44.62
C ARG A 24 -11.44 -33.50 -45.74
N GLY A 25 -11.06 -32.23 -45.61
CA GLY A 25 -11.07 -31.20 -46.64
C GLY A 25 -9.72 -30.47 -46.54
N SER A 26 -9.08 -30.21 -47.68
CA SER A 26 -7.70 -29.71 -47.79
C SER A 26 -7.40 -28.56 -46.83
N ARG A 27 -6.73 -28.86 -45.71
CA ARG A 27 -6.05 -27.87 -44.89
C ARG A 27 -4.87 -27.36 -45.73
N VAL A 28 -4.86 -26.06 -46.02
CA VAL A 28 -3.60 -25.38 -46.33
C VAL A 28 -2.80 -25.52 -45.04
N GLU A 29 -1.76 -26.35 -45.04
CA GLU A 29 -0.87 -26.41 -43.89
C GLU A 29 -0.24 -25.03 -43.72
N ALA A 30 -0.24 -24.51 -42.49
CA ALA A 30 0.40 -23.23 -42.19
C ALA A 30 1.85 -23.32 -42.64
N THR A 31 2.26 -22.39 -43.49
CA THR A 31 3.62 -22.36 -44.03
C THR A 31 4.62 -21.80 -43.02
N GLU A 32 4.16 -21.29 -41.89
CA GLU A 32 5.00 -20.73 -40.85
C GLU A 32 4.58 -21.18 -39.44
N VAL A 33 5.54 -21.23 -38.54
CA VAL A 33 5.37 -21.54 -37.11
C VAL A 33 6.12 -20.51 -36.27
N ILE A 34 5.51 -20.11 -35.16
CA ILE A 34 6.02 -19.07 -34.27
C ILE A 34 6.17 -19.67 -32.88
N PHE A 35 7.40 -19.75 -32.41
CA PHE A 35 7.71 -20.13 -31.04
C PHE A 35 7.90 -18.87 -30.20
N VAL A 36 7.25 -18.82 -29.04
CA VAL A 36 7.41 -17.72 -28.10
C VAL A 36 7.94 -18.27 -26.79
N ALA A 37 9.10 -17.76 -26.37
CA ALA A 37 9.73 -18.11 -25.11
C ALA A 37 8.87 -17.61 -23.92
N ALA A 38 8.91 -18.34 -22.81
CA ALA A 38 8.04 -18.10 -21.67
C ALA A 38 8.32 -16.78 -20.93
N ASP A 39 9.51 -16.22 -21.10
CA ASP A 39 9.96 -14.99 -20.48
C ASP A 39 9.59 -13.74 -21.28
N VAL A 40 8.88 -13.90 -22.39
CA VAL A 40 8.36 -12.80 -23.22
C VAL A 40 7.03 -12.30 -22.64
N THR A 41 7.04 -11.07 -22.14
CA THR A 41 5.87 -10.34 -21.61
C THR A 41 5.07 -9.65 -22.73
N ASP A 42 3.73 -9.67 -22.68
CA ASP A 42 2.79 -9.14 -23.70
C ASP A 42 3.11 -9.38 -25.20
N PRO A 43 3.33 -10.63 -25.62
CA PRO A 43 3.56 -11.00 -27.01
C PRO A 43 2.34 -10.81 -27.93
N GLU A 44 1.13 -10.70 -27.38
CA GLU A 44 -0.12 -10.62 -28.14
C GLU A 44 -0.20 -9.35 -28.99
N THR A 45 0.31 -8.22 -28.49
CA THR A 45 0.38 -6.95 -29.23
C THR A 45 1.27 -7.07 -30.46
N LEU A 46 2.41 -7.77 -30.35
CA LEU A 46 3.30 -8.06 -31.47
C LEU A 46 2.66 -9.03 -32.48
N LEU A 47 2.01 -10.08 -31.99
CA LEU A 47 1.36 -11.12 -32.81
C LEU A 47 0.09 -10.63 -33.51
N ALA A 48 -0.59 -9.62 -32.97
CA ALA A 48 -1.75 -8.97 -33.60
C ALA A 48 -1.39 -8.29 -34.93
N GLY A 49 -0.12 -7.88 -35.09
CA GLY A 49 0.42 -7.19 -36.26
C GLY A 49 0.90 -8.06 -37.41
N ARG A 50 0.68 -9.38 -37.33
CA ARG A 50 1.32 -10.35 -38.21
C ARG A 50 0.91 -10.27 -39.67
N THR A 51 1.87 -10.54 -40.55
CA THR A 51 1.68 -10.50 -42.02
C THR A 51 1.20 -11.85 -42.59
N THR A 52 1.36 -12.94 -41.84
CA THR A 52 1.13 -14.32 -42.29
C THR A 52 0.28 -15.11 -41.29
N ALA A 53 -0.41 -16.15 -41.77
CA ALA A 53 -1.13 -17.09 -40.91
C ALA A 53 -0.18 -18.22 -40.48
N GLY A 54 0.31 -18.16 -39.25
CA GLY A 54 1.19 -19.19 -38.65
C GLY A 54 0.60 -19.84 -37.39
N GLU A 55 1.08 -21.03 -37.07
CA GLU A 55 0.82 -21.72 -35.79
C GLU A 55 1.66 -21.07 -34.68
N ILE A 56 1.04 -20.70 -33.57
CA ILE A 56 1.74 -20.13 -32.40
C ILE A 56 1.92 -21.22 -31.35
N VAL A 57 3.14 -21.34 -30.83
CA VAL A 57 3.53 -22.33 -29.84
C VAL A 57 4.23 -21.62 -28.68
N TRP A 58 3.63 -21.73 -27.51
CA TRP A 58 4.18 -21.22 -26.25
C TRP A 58 5.14 -22.23 -25.66
N LEU A 59 6.39 -21.84 -25.45
CA LEU A 59 7.37 -22.68 -24.77
C LEU A 59 7.15 -22.60 -23.26
N ASP A 60 7.29 -23.74 -22.60
CA ASP A 60 7.22 -23.83 -21.15
C ASP A 60 8.54 -23.39 -20.49
N ALA A 61 8.46 -22.53 -19.47
CA ALA A 61 9.62 -21.95 -18.78
C ALA A 61 10.46 -22.99 -18.04
N GLU A 62 9.82 -24.05 -17.53
CA GLU A 62 10.44 -25.07 -16.68
C GLU A 62 11.05 -26.23 -17.49
N SER A 63 10.87 -26.20 -18.82
CA SER A 63 11.27 -27.25 -19.74
C SER A 63 12.38 -26.78 -20.69
N ASP A 64 13.06 -27.71 -21.35
CA ASP A 64 14.07 -27.38 -22.37
C ASP A 64 13.36 -26.96 -23.65
N GLY A 65 13.48 -25.68 -24.04
CA GLY A 65 12.78 -25.12 -25.18
C GLY A 65 13.25 -25.63 -26.53
N VAL A 66 14.53 -26.02 -26.66
CA VAL A 66 15.05 -26.58 -27.93
C VAL A 66 14.45 -27.96 -28.17
N HIS A 67 14.35 -28.79 -27.13
CA HIS A 67 13.67 -30.08 -27.20
C HIS A 67 12.17 -29.92 -27.51
N GLN A 68 11.50 -28.93 -26.92
CA GLN A 68 10.08 -28.64 -27.20
C GLN A 68 9.87 -28.27 -28.68
N MET A 69 10.68 -27.38 -29.23
CA MET A 69 10.62 -26.98 -30.64
C MET A 69 10.82 -28.18 -31.57
N ALA A 70 11.84 -29.00 -31.32
CA ALA A 70 12.09 -30.20 -32.13
C ALA A 70 10.93 -31.21 -32.03
N ALA A 71 10.34 -31.38 -30.84
CA ALA A 71 9.19 -32.27 -30.66
C ALA A 71 7.95 -31.81 -31.42
N VAL A 72 7.70 -30.50 -31.47
CA VAL A 72 6.59 -29.90 -32.23
C VAL A 72 6.78 -30.08 -33.74
N LEU A 73 8.03 -30.05 -34.20
CA LEU A 73 8.38 -30.12 -35.63
C LEU A 73 8.65 -31.55 -36.12
N ALA A 74 8.84 -32.51 -35.22
CA ALA A 74 9.15 -33.88 -35.55
C ALA A 74 8.10 -34.51 -36.49
N GLY A 75 8.56 -34.98 -37.65
CA GLY A 75 7.71 -35.61 -38.66
C GLY A 75 6.85 -34.65 -39.49
N ARG A 76 7.02 -33.34 -39.31
CA ARG A 76 6.41 -32.30 -40.14
C ARG A 76 7.41 -31.87 -41.21
N SER A 77 6.92 -31.29 -42.30
CA SER A 77 7.77 -30.71 -43.33
C SER A 77 7.03 -29.65 -44.13
N GLY A 78 7.77 -28.80 -44.85
CA GLY A 78 7.17 -27.84 -45.77
C GLY A 78 6.97 -26.44 -45.20
N PHE A 79 7.63 -26.09 -44.10
CA PHE A 79 7.63 -24.73 -43.57
C PHE A 79 8.52 -23.80 -44.40
N ASP A 80 7.98 -22.64 -44.71
CA ASP A 80 8.65 -21.50 -45.35
C ASP A 80 9.36 -20.62 -44.30
N GLY A 81 8.88 -20.60 -43.04
CA GLY A 81 9.51 -19.82 -41.97
C GLY A 81 9.28 -20.37 -40.56
N ILE A 82 10.32 -20.36 -39.74
CA ILE A 82 10.26 -20.61 -38.30
C ILE A 82 10.64 -19.31 -37.58
N HIS A 83 9.68 -18.70 -36.90
CA HIS A 83 9.91 -17.51 -36.10
C HIS A 83 10.15 -17.90 -34.64
N LEU A 84 11.15 -17.30 -34.03
CA LEU A 84 11.43 -17.48 -32.61
C LEU A 84 11.48 -16.11 -31.93
N VAL A 85 10.58 -15.91 -30.96
CA VAL A 85 10.51 -14.72 -30.12
C VAL A 85 11.08 -15.08 -28.75
N SER A 86 12.18 -14.45 -28.35
CA SER A 86 13.01 -14.85 -27.21
C SER A 86 13.69 -13.65 -26.55
N HIS A 87 14.22 -13.87 -25.34
CA HIS A 87 15.20 -12.98 -24.73
C HIS A 87 16.56 -13.66 -24.53
N GLY A 88 17.60 -12.97 -24.96
CA GLY A 88 18.97 -13.48 -24.98
C GLY A 88 19.99 -12.36 -24.81
N ARG A 89 21.23 -12.72 -25.10
CA ARG A 89 22.38 -11.81 -25.17
C ARG A 89 23.15 -12.12 -26.45
N ALA A 90 24.08 -11.27 -26.84
CA ALA A 90 25.02 -11.53 -27.93
C ALA A 90 25.59 -12.96 -27.86
N GLY A 91 25.30 -13.78 -28.88
CA GLY A 91 25.76 -15.17 -28.97
C GLY A 91 25.00 -16.19 -28.10
N THR A 92 23.84 -15.84 -27.53
CA THR A 92 23.02 -16.75 -26.71
C THR A 92 21.52 -16.58 -26.94
N LEU A 93 20.77 -17.68 -27.05
CA LEU A 93 19.30 -17.73 -27.00
C LEU A 93 18.85 -18.46 -25.74
N ASN A 94 17.91 -17.90 -24.96
CA ASN A 94 17.33 -18.60 -23.82
C ASN A 94 15.93 -19.10 -24.17
N LEU A 95 15.69 -20.40 -23.98
CA LEU A 95 14.48 -21.09 -24.37
C LEU A 95 14.04 -22.00 -23.21
N GLY A 96 13.31 -21.41 -22.26
CA GLY A 96 13.01 -22.05 -20.98
C GLY A 96 14.29 -22.34 -20.20
N THR A 97 14.53 -23.62 -19.87
CA THR A 97 15.76 -24.04 -19.18
C THR A 97 16.98 -24.18 -20.09
N ALA A 98 16.81 -24.09 -21.41
CA ALA A 98 17.89 -24.23 -22.38
C ALA A 98 18.55 -22.88 -22.70
N THR A 99 19.88 -22.85 -22.75
CA THR A 99 20.65 -21.75 -23.33
C THR A 99 21.43 -22.26 -24.53
N LEU A 100 21.04 -21.82 -25.73
CA LEU A 100 21.71 -22.16 -26.98
C LEU A 100 22.83 -21.15 -27.28
N SER A 101 24.05 -21.64 -27.42
CA SER A 101 25.26 -20.86 -27.65
C SER A 101 26.28 -21.73 -28.39
N LEU A 102 27.40 -21.16 -28.84
CA LEU A 102 28.49 -21.96 -29.42
C LEU A 102 29.00 -23.08 -28.49
N ALA A 103 28.93 -22.88 -27.17
CA ALA A 103 29.38 -23.87 -26.21
C ALA A 103 28.41 -25.05 -26.06
N THR A 104 27.13 -24.84 -26.39
CA THR A 104 26.05 -25.80 -26.12
C THR A 104 25.41 -26.37 -27.40
N ILE A 105 25.61 -25.73 -28.55
CA ILE A 105 24.94 -26.07 -29.81
C ILE A 105 25.17 -27.52 -30.26
N ASP A 106 26.37 -28.07 -30.02
CA ASP A 106 26.69 -29.45 -30.36
C ASP A 106 25.86 -30.47 -29.59
N SER A 107 25.39 -30.11 -28.39
CA SER A 107 24.54 -30.98 -27.57
C SER A 107 23.11 -31.08 -28.08
N TYR A 108 22.69 -30.15 -28.95
CA TYR A 108 21.35 -30.08 -29.57
C TYR A 108 21.36 -30.45 -31.06
N ARG A 109 22.42 -31.09 -31.55
CA ARG A 109 22.59 -31.36 -32.99
C ARG A 109 21.45 -32.18 -33.60
N SER A 110 20.90 -33.14 -32.86
CA SER A 110 19.76 -33.96 -33.31
C SER A 110 18.47 -33.15 -33.44
N GLU A 111 18.24 -32.26 -32.49
CA GLU A 111 17.08 -31.38 -32.39
C GLU A 111 17.14 -30.33 -33.51
N LEU A 112 18.29 -29.68 -33.69
CA LEU A 112 18.52 -28.70 -34.76
C LEU A 112 18.40 -29.33 -36.14
N ALA A 113 18.90 -30.55 -36.33
CA ALA A 113 18.69 -31.30 -37.57
C ALA A 113 17.21 -31.64 -37.81
N THR A 114 16.45 -31.89 -36.75
CA THR A 114 14.99 -32.13 -36.83
C THR A 114 14.24 -30.86 -37.20
N ILE A 115 14.62 -29.72 -36.60
CA ILE A 115 14.09 -28.39 -36.94
C ILE A 115 14.35 -28.09 -38.42
N GLY A 116 15.59 -28.26 -38.88
CA GLY A 116 15.97 -28.05 -40.27
C GLY A 116 15.24 -28.97 -41.27
N GLN A 117 15.04 -30.25 -40.93
CA GLN A 117 14.29 -31.20 -41.78
C GLN A 117 12.81 -30.84 -41.95
N ALA A 118 12.24 -30.06 -41.03
CA ALA A 118 10.87 -29.58 -41.15
C ALA A 118 10.75 -28.46 -42.20
N MET A 119 11.85 -27.81 -42.58
CA MET A 119 11.85 -26.67 -43.48
C MET A 119 11.89 -27.09 -44.95
N ARG A 120 11.44 -26.20 -45.83
CA ARG A 120 11.68 -26.34 -47.28
C ARG A 120 13.12 -25.97 -47.64
N PRO A 121 13.59 -26.33 -48.85
CA PRO A 121 14.96 -26.04 -49.30
C PRO A 121 15.39 -24.56 -49.28
N ASP A 122 14.45 -23.62 -49.18
CA ASP A 122 14.66 -22.17 -49.09
C ASP A 122 13.85 -21.57 -47.91
N GLY A 123 13.65 -22.35 -46.84
CA GLY A 123 12.98 -21.87 -45.64
C GLY A 123 13.94 -21.11 -44.73
N ASP A 124 13.40 -20.18 -43.95
CA ASP A 124 14.20 -19.35 -43.04
C ASP A 124 13.90 -19.59 -41.56
N ILE A 125 14.90 -19.35 -40.71
CA ILE A 125 14.76 -19.22 -39.27
C ILE A 125 14.95 -17.76 -38.89
N LEU A 126 13.93 -17.15 -38.28
CA LEU A 126 13.91 -15.74 -37.91
C LEU A 126 13.96 -15.61 -36.38
N LEU A 127 15.06 -15.06 -35.87
CA LEU A 127 15.36 -14.94 -34.44
C LEU A 127 15.12 -13.50 -33.97
N TYR A 128 13.99 -13.28 -33.30
CA TYR A 128 13.62 -12.02 -32.69
C TYR A 128 14.06 -12.01 -31.23
N ASP A 129 15.21 -11.38 -30.97
CA ASP A 129 15.85 -11.37 -29.66
C ASP A 129 16.54 -10.01 -29.38
N CYS A 130 16.88 -9.77 -28.11
CA CYS A 130 17.47 -8.55 -27.58
C CYS A 130 18.74 -8.10 -28.29
N ASN A 131 19.58 -9.02 -28.80
CA ASN A 131 20.81 -8.72 -29.57
C ASN A 131 21.57 -10.01 -29.94
N VAL A 132 20.86 -11.12 -30.19
CA VAL A 132 21.49 -12.45 -30.36
C VAL A 132 22.60 -12.49 -31.40
N ALA A 133 22.49 -11.70 -32.49
CA ALA A 133 23.49 -11.64 -33.55
C ALA A 133 24.52 -10.51 -33.40
N ALA A 134 24.54 -9.81 -32.26
CA ALA A 134 25.48 -8.73 -32.03
C ALA A 134 26.93 -9.25 -31.86
N GLY A 135 27.86 -8.53 -32.48
CA GLY A 135 29.30 -8.79 -32.35
C GLY A 135 29.74 -10.13 -32.95
N SER A 136 30.99 -10.50 -32.67
CA SER A 136 31.60 -11.74 -33.19
C SER A 136 30.89 -13.00 -32.72
N ASP A 137 30.44 -13.00 -31.46
CA ASP A 137 29.85 -14.17 -30.82
C ASP A 137 28.44 -14.43 -31.37
N GLY A 138 27.68 -13.36 -31.62
CA GLY A 138 26.39 -13.44 -32.27
C GLY A 138 26.48 -13.88 -33.73
N THR A 139 27.44 -13.32 -34.48
CA THR A 139 27.68 -13.74 -35.87
C THR A 139 28.01 -15.23 -35.93
N ALA A 140 28.90 -15.70 -35.06
CA ALA A 140 29.30 -17.10 -35.02
C ALA A 140 28.15 -18.03 -34.58
N LEU A 141 27.25 -17.59 -33.69
CA LEU A 141 26.04 -18.35 -33.35
C LEU A 141 25.10 -18.49 -34.56
N VAL A 142 24.87 -17.41 -35.32
CA VAL A 142 24.03 -17.44 -36.54
C VAL A 142 24.61 -18.41 -37.57
N ASP A 143 25.92 -18.37 -37.81
CA ASP A 143 26.60 -19.30 -38.72
C ASP A 143 26.46 -20.76 -38.24
N ALA A 144 26.62 -21.00 -36.94
CA ALA A 144 26.54 -22.34 -36.36
C ALA A 144 25.11 -22.92 -36.42
N LEU A 145 24.08 -22.08 -36.25
CA LEU A 145 22.69 -22.47 -36.43
C LEU A 145 22.37 -22.79 -37.89
N THR A 146 22.91 -21.99 -38.82
CA THR A 146 22.81 -22.22 -40.27
C THR A 146 23.42 -23.58 -40.63
N GLU A 147 24.60 -23.90 -40.11
CA GLU A 147 25.24 -25.21 -40.34
C GLU A 147 24.44 -26.36 -39.73
N ALA A 148 23.94 -26.19 -38.50
CA ALA A 148 23.26 -27.25 -37.77
C ALA A 148 21.86 -27.57 -38.32
N THR A 149 21.16 -26.58 -38.86
CA THR A 149 19.80 -26.72 -39.40
C THR A 149 19.79 -26.87 -40.92
N GLY A 150 20.78 -26.31 -41.62
CA GLY A 150 20.80 -26.24 -43.08
C GLY A 150 19.86 -25.19 -43.67
N ALA A 151 19.28 -24.33 -42.84
CA ALA A 151 18.40 -23.23 -43.23
C ALA A 151 19.10 -21.88 -43.12
N ASP A 152 18.65 -20.90 -43.89
CA ASP A 152 19.10 -19.52 -43.75
C ASP A 152 18.55 -18.92 -42.44
N VAL A 153 19.39 -18.19 -41.72
CA VAL A 153 19.07 -17.66 -40.39
C VAL A 153 19.19 -16.16 -40.41
N ALA A 154 18.10 -15.47 -40.04
CA ALA A 154 18.08 -14.04 -39.82
C ALA A 154 17.88 -13.72 -38.34
N ALA A 155 18.57 -12.70 -37.84
CA ALA A 155 18.63 -12.42 -36.42
C ALA A 155 18.90 -10.96 -36.10
N SER A 156 18.45 -10.54 -34.92
CA SER A 156 18.55 -9.17 -34.42
C SER A 156 19.93 -8.82 -33.86
N THR A 157 20.44 -7.61 -34.15
CA THR A 157 21.83 -7.19 -33.84
C THR A 157 21.98 -6.05 -32.82
N ASN A 158 20.92 -5.30 -32.49
CA ASN A 158 20.98 -4.16 -31.58
C ASN A 158 20.20 -4.39 -30.29
N ALA A 159 20.66 -3.79 -29.18
CA ALA A 159 20.07 -3.89 -27.84
C ALA A 159 18.81 -3.04 -27.59
N THR A 160 18.25 -2.38 -28.62
CA THR A 160 17.28 -1.28 -28.44
C THR A 160 15.81 -1.74 -28.36
N GLY A 161 15.54 -2.90 -27.77
CA GLY A 161 14.20 -3.28 -27.34
C GLY A 161 13.99 -2.95 -25.86
N ALA A 162 12.94 -2.21 -25.52
CA ALA A 162 12.62 -1.76 -24.16
C ALA A 162 12.61 -2.89 -23.13
N ALA A 163 12.89 -2.56 -21.86
CA ALA A 163 13.08 -3.53 -20.77
C ALA A 163 11.85 -4.40 -20.46
N SER A 164 10.65 -3.97 -20.88
CA SER A 164 9.39 -4.70 -20.73
C SER A 164 9.13 -5.73 -21.84
N LEU A 165 9.93 -5.75 -22.92
CA LEU A 165 9.82 -6.72 -24.02
C LEU A 165 11.16 -7.12 -24.70
N ARG A 166 12.31 -6.65 -24.20
CA ARG A 166 13.70 -7.08 -24.45
C ARG A 166 13.97 -7.70 -25.84
N GLY A 167 13.60 -7.04 -26.92
CA GLY A 167 13.81 -7.56 -28.28
C GLY A 167 14.03 -6.45 -29.30
N ASN A 168 15.06 -6.59 -30.12
CA ASN A 168 15.11 -5.86 -31.38
C ASN A 168 14.31 -6.66 -32.40
N TRP A 169 13.27 -6.04 -32.95
CA TRP A 169 12.31 -6.71 -33.83
C TRP A 169 12.67 -6.59 -35.31
N THR A 170 13.78 -5.91 -35.61
CA THR A 170 14.40 -5.89 -36.93
C THR A 170 15.50 -6.95 -37.00
N LEU A 171 15.54 -7.67 -38.13
CA LEU A 171 16.55 -8.69 -38.40
C LEU A 171 17.62 -8.07 -39.30
N GLU A 172 18.77 -7.71 -38.74
CA GLU A 172 19.84 -7.02 -39.50
C GLU A 172 21.05 -7.90 -39.80
N ALA A 173 21.14 -9.07 -39.17
CA ALA A 173 22.09 -10.12 -39.53
C ALA A 173 21.35 -11.23 -40.26
N ALA A 174 21.96 -11.76 -41.33
CA ALA A 174 21.48 -12.91 -42.04
C ALA A 174 22.66 -13.74 -42.56
N SER A 175 22.55 -15.08 -42.50
CA SER A 175 23.54 -16.00 -43.08
C SER A 175 23.34 -16.24 -44.59
N GLY A 176 22.17 -15.88 -45.13
CA GLY A 176 21.78 -16.06 -46.53
C GLY A 176 20.68 -15.09 -46.98
N PRO A 177 20.11 -15.28 -48.19
CA PRO A 177 18.89 -14.60 -48.57
C PRO A 177 17.74 -14.99 -47.61
N ILE A 178 16.76 -14.10 -47.44
CA ILE A 178 15.60 -14.33 -46.57
C ILE A 178 14.35 -14.09 -47.42
N GLU A 179 13.58 -15.15 -47.63
CA GLU A 179 12.43 -15.24 -48.51
C GLU A 179 11.09 -15.19 -47.76
N SER A 180 11.11 -15.54 -46.48
CA SER A 180 9.97 -15.56 -45.56
C SER A 180 9.48 -14.16 -45.17
N GLY A 181 8.19 -14.07 -44.82
CA GLY A 181 7.61 -12.84 -44.30
C GLY A 181 8.16 -12.52 -42.91
N LYS A 182 8.30 -11.24 -42.56
CA LYS A 182 8.62 -10.85 -41.18
C LYS A 182 7.41 -11.08 -40.26
N LEU A 183 7.68 -11.36 -38.99
CA LEU A 183 6.69 -11.62 -37.95
C LEU A 183 5.60 -10.53 -37.85
N ALA A 184 5.95 -9.25 -38.02
CA ALA A 184 5.04 -8.12 -37.91
C ALA A 184 5.17 -7.12 -39.09
N THR A 185 4.07 -6.42 -39.41
CA THR A 185 4.08 -5.29 -40.37
C THR A 185 4.89 -4.10 -39.82
N GLU A 186 5.40 -3.23 -40.71
CA GLU A 186 6.03 -1.95 -40.31
C GLU A 186 5.10 -1.11 -39.42
N THR A 187 3.80 -1.04 -39.76
CA THR A 187 2.79 -0.33 -38.94
C THR A 187 2.59 -0.95 -37.55
N ALA A 188 2.65 -2.28 -37.43
CA ALA A 188 2.54 -2.92 -36.12
C ALA A 188 3.78 -2.66 -35.25
N LEU A 189 4.96 -2.65 -35.86
CA LEU A 189 6.20 -2.27 -35.18
C LEU A 189 6.19 -0.80 -34.76
N GLU A 190 5.64 0.10 -35.58
CA GLU A 190 5.44 1.52 -35.24
C GLU A 190 4.44 1.70 -34.08
N ASN A 191 3.28 1.02 -34.12
CA ASN A 191 2.29 1.07 -33.03
C ASN A 191 2.85 0.54 -31.72
N TYR A 192 3.65 -0.50 -31.81
CA TYR A 192 4.31 -1.10 -30.66
C TYR A 192 5.44 -0.22 -30.11
N ALA A 193 6.23 0.42 -30.97
CA ALA A 193 7.22 1.42 -30.54
C ALA A 193 6.55 2.63 -29.84
N ALA A 194 5.32 2.98 -30.22
CA ALA A 194 4.55 4.03 -29.57
C ALA A 194 4.02 3.65 -28.18
N LEU A 195 3.80 2.35 -27.90
CA LEU A 195 3.46 1.84 -26.56
C LEU A 195 4.66 1.81 -25.60
N LEU A 196 5.87 2.00 -26.13
CA LEU A 196 7.12 2.04 -25.37
C LEU A 196 7.67 3.47 -25.27
N ALA A 197 6.93 4.44 -25.79
CA ALA A 197 7.28 5.84 -25.64
C ALA A 197 6.73 6.31 -24.31
N ASP A 198 7.65 6.73 -23.44
CA ASP A 198 7.40 7.49 -22.21
C ASP A 198 6.18 8.40 -22.39
N ASP A 199 5.09 8.04 -21.71
CA ASP A 199 3.81 8.73 -21.80
C ASP A 199 3.87 10.10 -21.08
N PHE A 200 4.69 10.22 -20.04
CA PHE A 200 4.89 11.41 -19.24
C PHE A 200 6.34 11.56 -18.72
N PRO A 201 7.16 12.46 -19.28
CA PRO A 201 8.56 12.58 -18.88
C PRO A 201 8.74 13.04 -17.43
N GLU A 202 9.84 12.62 -16.79
CA GLU A 202 10.29 13.05 -15.44
C GLU A 202 10.78 14.52 -15.40
N ASP A 203 10.09 15.44 -16.07
CA ASP A 203 10.42 16.86 -16.04
C ASP A 203 9.22 17.80 -16.32
N SER A 204 9.46 19.10 -16.14
CA SER A 204 8.44 20.15 -16.32
C SER A 204 7.84 20.29 -17.73
N SER A 205 8.37 19.57 -18.74
CA SER A 205 7.80 19.50 -20.09
C SER A 205 6.67 18.48 -20.21
N THR A 206 6.40 17.71 -19.15
CA THR A 206 5.28 16.76 -19.10
C THR A 206 3.97 17.37 -19.57
N THR A 207 3.20 16.55 -20.29
CA THR A 207 1.83 16.89 -20.69
C THR A 207 0.78 16.38 -19.70
N GLY A 208 1.19 15.56 -18.73
CA GLY A 208 0.36 15.04 -17.66
C GLY A 208 -0.19 16.18 -16.80
N MET A 209 -1.51 16.23 -16.62
CA MET A 209 -2.16 17.25 -15.81
C MET A 209 -3.27 16.62 -14.97
N ILE A 210 -3.30 16.96 -13.68
CA ILE A 210 -4.39 16.58 -12.78
C ILE A 210 -4.97 17.86 -12.16
N SER A 211 -6.27 18.05 -12.30
CA SER A 211 -6.99 19.10 -11.57
C SER A 211 -7.40 18.57 -10.20
N VAL A 212 -7.49 19.44 -9.19
CA VAL A 212 -8.01 19.08 -7.87
C VAL A 212 -9.41 18.45 -7.99
N GLY A 213 -9.59 17.28 -7.38
CA GLY A 213 -10.77 16.40 -7.51
C GLY A 213 -10.73 15.46 -8.72
N GLY A 214 -9.64 15.45 -9.49
CA GLY A 214 -9.45 14.65 -10.69
C GLY A 214 -8.47 13.50 -10.51
N SER A 215 -8.28 12.74 -11.59
CA SER A 215 -7.28 11.68 -11.68
C SER A 215 -6.75 11.56 -13.11
N ALA A 216 -5.56 11.01 -13.25
CA ALA A 216 -4.99 10.56 -14.51
C ALA A 216 -4.57 9.09 -14.40
N THR A 217 -4.43 8.45 -15.55
CA THR A 217 -3.83 7.12 -15.67
C THR A 217 -2.56 7.26 -16.49
N GLY A 218 -1.57 6.44 -16.20
CA GLY A 218 -0.34 6.33 -16.97
C GLY A 218 0.23 4.93 -16.85
N ASP A 219 1.34 4.71 -17.54
CA ASP A 219 2.01 3.42 -17.65
C ASP A 219 3.48 3.56 -17.26
N ILE A 220 3.92 2.82 -16.24
CA ILE A 220 5.37 2.69 -15.97
C ILE A 220 5.93 1.71 -16.98
N GLU A 221 6.54 2.19 -18.07
CA GLU A 221 6.94 1.30 -19.17
C GLU A 221 8.30 0.64 -18.94
N THR A 222 9.15 1.26 -18.12
CA THR A 222 10.45 0.71 -17.73
C THR A 222 10.78 0.88 -16.25
N ALA A 223 11.73 0.10 -15.75
CA ALA A 223 12.17 0.23 -14.37
C ALA A 223 12.81 1.61 -14.10
N ASN A 224 12.42 2.25 -13.00
CA ASN A 224 12.79 3.62 -12.60
C ASN A 224 12.21 4.73 -13.47
N ASP A 225 11.26 4.39 -14.32
CA ASP A 225 10.45 5.38 -15.01
C ASP A 225 9.59 6.16 -14.01
N LYS A 226 9.38 7.44 -14.30
CA LYS A 226 8.73 8.37 -13.39
C LYS A 226 7.94 9.42 -14.13
N ASP A 227 6.65 9.34 -13.89
CA ASP A 227 5.69 10.09 -14.66
C ASP A 227 5.29 11.33 -13.91
N TRP A 228 5.60 12.49 -14.47
CA TRP A 228 5.26 13.76 -13.83
C TRP A 228 3.88 14.23 -14.26
N PHE A 229 3.06 14.61 -13.29
CA PHE A 229 1.78 15.26 -13.51
C PHE A 229 1.79 16.66 -12.93
N LYS A 230 1.56 17.65 -13.79
CA LYS A 230 1.41 19.04 -13.39
C LYS A 230 0.08 19.25 -12.66
N VAL A 231 0.13 19.93 -11.51
CA VAL A 231 -1.02 20.28 -10.69
C VAL A 231 -0.92 21.73 -10.20
N ASP A 232 -2.05 22.41 -10.01
CA ASP A 232 -2.09 23.75 -9.43
C ASP A 232 -2.68 23.66 -8.02
N LEU A 233 -1.89 24.03 -7.01
CA LEU A 233 -2.25 23.90 -5.60
C LEU A 233 -2.28 25.27 -4.91
N THR A 234 -3.15 25.40 -3.92
CA THR A 234 -3.33 26.63 -3.12
C THR A 234 -2.75 26.44 -1.73
N ALA A 235 -1.90 27.38 -1.30
CA ALA A 235 -1.34 27.42 0.05
C ALA A 235 -2.43 27.47 1.12
N GLY A 236 -2.20 26.75 2.22
CA GLY A 236 -3.13 26.66 3.34
C GLY A 236 -4.30 25.70 3.13
N LEU A 237 -4.36 24.99 2.00
CA LEU A 237 -5.21 23.82 1.81
C LEU A 237 -4.35 22.56 1.83
N SER A 238 -4.95 21.43 2.17
CA SER A 238 -4.33 20.11 2.09
C SER A 238 -4.95 19.30 0.96
N TYR A 239 -4.20 18.36 0.40
CA TYR A 239 -4.65 17.52 -0.71
C TYR A 239 -4.27 16.06 -0.47
N GLN A 240 -5.22 15.15 -0.70
CA GLN A 240 -4.92 13.72 -0.77
C GLN A 240 -4.37 13.39 -2.15
N ILE A 241 -3.28 12.64 -2.18
CA ILE A 241 -2.70 12.07 -3.38
C ILE A 241 -2.72 10.55 -3.21
N ASP A 242 -3.40 9.86 -4.12
CA ASP A 242 -3.41 8.39 -4.17
C ASP A 242 -2.79 7.93 -5.48
N LEU A 243 -1.85 7.00 -5.39
CA LEU A 243 -1.26 6.30 -6.52
C LEU A 243 -1.65 4.82 -6.44
N GLU A 244 -2.54 4.40 -7.33
CA GLU A 244 -3.21 3.11 -7.24
C GLU A 244 -2.88 2.19 -8.42
N GLY A 245 -2.57 0.92 -8.12
CA GLY A 245 -2.32 -0.13 -9.11
C GLY A 245 -3.27 -1.33 -8.98
N SER A 246 -2.72 -2.53 -9.12
CA SER A 246 -3.48 -3.78 -9.07
C SER A 246 -4.18 -4.10 -7.74
N PRO A 247 -3.69 -3.69 -6.55
CA PRO A 247 -4.40 -3.96 -5.28
C PRO A 247 -5.85 -3.47 -5.24
N THR A 248 -6.13 -2.29 -5.83
CA THR A 248 -7.48 -1.71 -5.92
C THR A 248 -8.14 -1.90 -7.29
N GLY A 249 -7.46 -2.61 -8.21
CA GLY A 249 -7.93 -2.83 -9.57
C GLY A 249 -7.92 -1.57 -10.44
N MET A 250 -7.21 -0.51 -10.02
CA MET A 250 -7.07 0.76 -10.75
C MET A 250 -5.88 0.78 -11.71
N GLY A 251 -5.23 -0.36 -11.89
CA GLY A 251 -4.12 -0.56 -12.81
C GLY A 251 -3.59 -2.00 -12.75
N THR A 252 -2.47 -2.24 -13.42
CA THR A 252 -1.74 -3.52 -13.45
C THR A 252 -0.43 -3.45 -12.68
N LEU A 253 0.02 -2.25 -12.29
CA LEU A 253 1.21 -2.06 -11.48
C LEU A 253 1.02 -2.71 -10.10
N SER A 254 1.91 -3.62 -9.73
CA SER A 254 1.76 -4.41 -8.50
C SER A 254 2.15 -3.67 -7.23
N ASP A 255 3.04 -2.70 -7.36
CA ASP A 255 3.72 -2.01 -6.25
C ASP A 255 4.02 -0.56 -6.68
N PRO A 256 2.99 0.31 -6.69
CA PRO A 256 3.16 1.73 -6.99
C PRO A 256 3.93 2.46 -5.89
N TYR A 257 4.90 3.30 -6.31
CA TYR A 257 5.72 4.11 -5.42
C TYR A 257 5.58 5.59 -5.78
N PHE A 258 5.20 6.42 -4.80
CA PHE A 258 5.08 7.85 -5.02
C PHE A 258 6.43 8.55 -4.77
N TRP A 259 7.07 8.99 -5.86
CA TRP A 259 8.40 9.63 -5.82
C TRP A 259 8.40 11.08 -5.33
N GLY A 260 7.21 11.62 -5.10
CA GLY A 260 7.01 12.82 -4.32
C GLY A 260 6.52 14.02 -5.11
N VAL A 261 6.56 15.16 -4.43
CA VAL A 261 6.08 16.44 -4.95
C VAL A 261 7.27 17.33 -5.27
N TYR A 262 7.25 17.92 -6.46
CA TYR A 262 8.27 18.85 -6.94
C TYR A 262 7.66 20.23 -7.12
N ASP A 263 8.43 21.27 -6.79
CA ASP A 263 8.01 22.65 -6.98
C ASP A 263 8.05 23.08 -8.46
N SER A 264 7.62 24.31 -8.74
CA SER A 264 7.62 24.87 -10.11
C SER A 264 9.00 24.96 -10.76
N SER A 265 10.08 24.84 -9.98
CA SER A 265 11.48 24.83 -10.44
C SER A 265 12.04 23.41 -10.59
N SER A 266 11.18 22.38 -10.50
CA SER A 266 11.54 20.96 -10.57
C SER A 266 12.46 20.52 -9.42
N ILE A 267 12.37 21.18 -8.26
CA ILE A 267 13.09 20.80 -7.05
C ILE A 267 12.16 19.95 -6.17
N ALA A 268 12.64 18.77 -5.76
CA ALA A 268 11.91 17.88 -4.87
C ALA A 268 11.65 18.56 -3.52
N ILE A 269 10.42 18.47 -3.04
CA ILE A 269 10.01 18.92 -1.72
C ILE A 269 10.40 17.82 -0.72
N PRO A 270 11.17 18.13 0.33
CA PRO A 270 11.57 17.13 1.33
C PRO A 270 10.37 16.44 1.97
N ASN A 271 10.51 15.15 2.29
CA ASN A 271 9.50 14.33 2.96
C ASN A 271 8.16 14.27 2.22
N SER A 272 8.19 14.25 0.89
CA SER A 272 6.99 14.13 0.07
C SER A 272 6.87 12.80 -0.68
N THR A 273 7.81 11.87 -0.49
CA THR A 273 7.74 10.51 -1.03
C THR A 273 6.84 9.64 -0.16
N ASP A 274 6.17 8.66 -0.76
CA ASP A 274 5.35 7.68 -0.03
C ASP A 274 5.43 6.29 -0.66
N ASP A 275 5.33 5.26 0.18
CA ASP A 275 5.39 3.84 -0.15
C ASP A 275 4.45 3.07 0.78
N ASP A 276 3.61 2.19 0.25
CA ASP A 276 2.73 1.28 1.00
C ASP A 276 1.75 1.90 2.03
N SER A 277 1.51 3.22 2.01
CA SER A 277 0.54 3.85 2.94
C SER A 277 -0.94 3.75 2.47
N GLY A 278 -1.19 3.20 1.28
CA GLY A 278 -2.52 2.99 0.70
C GLY A 278 -3.08 1.57 0.90
N GLU A 279 -4.14 1.22 0.16
CA GLU A 279 -4.67 -0.15 0.20
C GLU A 279 -3.71 -1.13 -0.50
N GLY A 280 -3.22 -2.11 0.24
CA GLY A 280 -2.25 -3.08 -0.27
C GLY A 280 -0.86 -2.47 -0.36
N PHE A 281 -0.24 -2.53 -1.54
CA PHE A 281 1.06 -1.90 -1.83
C PHE A 281 0.92 -0.55 -2.57
N ASN A 282 -0.26 0.07 -2.51
CA ASN A 282 -0.48 1.38 -3.13
C ASN A 282 0.10 2.50 -2.25
N SER A 283 0.43 3.65 -2.85
CA SER A 283 0.87 4.84 -2.10
C SER A 283 -0.30 5.79 -1.82
N ARG A 284 -0.30 6.42 -0.64
CA ARG A 284 -1.24 7.47 -0.23
C ARG A 284 -0.52 8.51 0.61
N MET A 285 -0.67 9.78 0.26
CA MET A 285 -0.16 10.87 1.09
C MET A 285 -1.10 12.08 1.16
N VAL A 286 -0.92 12.88 2.21
CA VAL A 286 -1.50 14.22 2.32
C VAL A 286 -0.40 15.26 2.14
N PHE A 287 -0.64 16.20 1.23
CA PHE A 287 0.30 17.28 0.93
C PHE A 287 -0.33 18.65 1.15
N SER A 288 0.35 19.51 1.91
CA SER A 288 -0.04 20.90 2.18
C SER A 288 1.01 21.86 1.62
N PRO A 289 0.78 22.50 0.46
CA PRO A 289 1.73 23.45 -0.11
C PRO A 289 1.93 24.67 0.78
N SER A 290 3.19 25.11 0.92
CA SER A 290 3.55 26.35 1.63
C SER A 290 3.34 27.61 0.79
N THR A 291 3.23 27.47 -0.54
CA THR A 291 2.97 28.57 -1.48
C THR A 291 1.92 28.17 -2.51
N THR A 292 1.09 29.13 -2.95
CA THR A 292 0.14 28.88 -4.04
C THR A 292 0.90 28.87 -5.35
N GLY A 293 0.72 27.84 -6.18
CA GLY A 293 1.38 27.73 -7.47
C GLY A 293 1.28 26.36 -8.11
N THR A 294 2.07 26.19 -9.17
CA THR A 294 2.20 24.93 -9.88
C THR A 294 3.19 24.01 -9.15
N TYR A 295 2.82 22.74 -9.04
CA TYR A 295 3.63 21.64 -8.55
C TYR A 295 3.60 20.47 -9.55
N TYR A 296 4.49 19.51 -9.37
CA TYR A 296 4.50 18.25 -10.12
C TYR A 296 4.46 17.07 -9.16
N LEU A 297 3.58 16.12 -9.44
CA LEU A 297 3.47 14.85 -8.71
C LEU A 297 4.21 13.78 -9.53
N ALA A 298 5.11 13.03 -8.91
CA ALA A 298 5.89 11.99 -9.59
C ALA A 298 5.37 10.59 -9.24
N ALA A 299 4.67 9.97 -10.17
CA ALA A 299 4.27 8.57 -10.07
C ALA A 299 5.42 7.65 -10.50
N GLY A 300 5.46 6.43 -9.98
CA GLY A 300 6.47 5.45 -10.34
C GLY A 300 6.19 4.10 -9.68
N SER A 301 7.23 3.27 -9.65
CA SER A 301 7.18 1.94 -9.04
C SER A 301 8.37 1.69 -8.14
N LEU A 302 8.21 0.81 -7.15
CA LEU A 302 9.35 0.27 -6.43
C LEU A 302 10.09 -0.78 -7.29
N PHE A 303 11.42 -0.90 -7.12
CA PHE A 303 12.26 -1.86 -7.86
C PHE A 303 12.13 -1.80 -9.40
N SER A 304 11.71 -2.91 -10.02
CA SER A 304 11.64 -3.08 -11.47
C SER A 304 10.26 -3.49 -11.94
N TYR A 305 9.22 -3.18 -11.14
CA TYR A 305 7.85 -3.39 -11.54
C TYR A 305 7.49 -2.40 -12.66
N VAL A 306 6.55 -2.81 -13.50
CA VAL A 306 6.04 -2.06 -14.65
C VAL A 306 4.55 -2.30 -14.75
N GLY A 307 3.82 -1.38 -15.35
CA GLY A 307 2.39 -1.53 -15.57
C GLY A 307 1.61 -0.23 -15.41
N THR A 308 0.30 -0.36 -15.64
CA THR A 308 -0.65 0.75 -15.63
C THR A 308 -1.00 1.13 -14.20
N TYR A 309 -1.30 2.40 -13.96
CA TYR A 309 -1.75 2.91 -12.66
C TYR A 309 -2.77 4.03 -12.82
N ARG A 310 -3.35 4.46 -11.70
CA ARG A 310 -4.17 5.66 -11.59
C ARG A 310 -3.61 6.57 -10.49
N LEU A 311 -3.25 7.80 -10.84
CA LEU A 311 -2.88 8.85 -9.91
C LEU A 311 -4.06 9.79 -9.71
N SER A 312 -4.48 10.03 -8.46
CA SER A 312 -5.59 10.93 -8.14
C SER A 312 -5.19 12.01 -7.15
N LEU A 313 -5.85 13.17 -7.27
CA LEU A 313 -5.65 14.31 -6.41
C LEU A 313 -7.01 14.81 -5.94
N ALA A 314 -7.29 14.72 -4.64
CA ALA A 314 -8.51 15.23 -4.04
C ALA A 314 -8.19 16.36 -3.05
N PRO A 315 -9.09 17.34 -2.83
CA PRO A 315 -9.01 18.15 -1.62
C PRO A 315 -9.00 17.22 -0.41
N TRP A 316 -8.02 17.38 0.48
CA TRP A 316 -8.10 16.79 1.80
C TRP A 316 -9.02 17.70 2.60
N VAL A 317 -10.29 17.29 2.68
CA VAL A 317 -11.26 17.95 3.54
C VAL A 317 -11.26 17.17 4.83
N THR A 318 -10.96 17.85 5.93
CA THR A 318 -11.23 17.34 7.26
C THR A 318 -12.68 16.87 7.28
N PRO A 319 -13.01 15.67 7.78
CA PRO A 319 -14.38 15.39 8.19
C PRO A 319 -14.74 16.43 9.26
N ALA A 320 -15.40 17.50 8.84
CA ALA A 320 -15.86 18.56 9.69
C ALA A 320 -17.36 18.38 9.93
N GLY A 321 -17.76 18.47 11.19
CA GLY A 321 -19.15 18.49 11.60
C GLY A 321 -19.84 19.79 11.20
N THR A 322 -20.94 20.03 11.88
CA THR A 322 -21.78 21.21 11.82
C THR A 322 -21.80 21.85 13.20
N PRO A 323 -22.38 23.04 13.38
CA PRO A 323 -22.54 23.62 14.72
C PRO A 323 -23.58 22.91 15.62
N GLY A 324 -23.89 21.64 15.40
CA GLY A 324 -24.74 20.85 16.28
C GLY A 324 -24.23 19.42 16.35
N ASN A 325 -24.78 18.63 17.27
CA ASN A 325 -24.26 17.30 17.59
C ASN A 325 -24.07 16.38 16.39
N ASP A 326 -22.84 15.97 16.17
CA ASP A 326 -22.39 15.14 15.07
C ASP A 326 -21.71 13.85 15.55
N SER A 327 -21.65 12.88 14.63
CA SER A 327 -20.87 11.66 14.81
C SER A 327 -19.94 11.53 13.62
N LEU A 328 -18.65 11.77 13.88
CA LEU A 328 -17.58 11.74 12.90
C LEU A 328 -16.75 10.49 13.12
N THR A 329 -16.31 9.88 12.03
CA THR A 329 -15.44 8.70 12.08
C THR A 329 -14.44 8.82 10.95
N GLY A 330 -13.17 8.70 11.30
CA GLY A 330 -12.05 8.68 10.38
C GLY A 330 -12.00 7.41 9.53
N SER A 331 -10.85 7.23 8.93
CA SER A 331 -10.41 6.07 8.18
C SER A 331 -9.32 5.34 8.99
N PRO A 332 -8.81 4.20 8.51
CA PRO A 332 -7.66 3.54 9.14
C PRO A 332 -6.29 4.23 8.92
N GLY A 333 -6.25 5.49 8.47
CA GLY A 333 -5.01 6.25 8.28
C GLY A 333 -5.07 7.56 9.05
N ASN A 334 -4.01 8.38 8.96
CA ASN A 334 -3.94 9.62 9.75
C ASN A 334 -5.01 10.63 9.33
N ASP A 335 -5.93 10.94 10.24
CA ASP A 335 -7.10 11.76 10.01
C ASP A 335 -7.08 13.08 10.81
N LEU A 336 -7.83 14.07 10.31
CA LEU A 336 -8.09 15.33 11.02
C LEU A 336 -9.60 15.56 11.09
N LEU A 337 -10.18 15.37 12.26
CA LEU A 337 -11.62 15.51 12.53
C LEU A 337 -11.88 16.81 13.30
N ASP A 338 -12.96 17.52 12.96
CA ASP A 338 -13.35 18.77 13.62
C ASP A 338 -14.87 18.79 13.88
N GLY A 339 -15.28 18.66 15.14
CA GLY A 339 -16.68 18.65 15.57
C GLY A 339 -17.36 20.01 15.42
N LEU A 340 -16.59 21.10 15.59
CA LEU A 340 -17.03 22.49 15.65
C LEU A 340 -17.82 22.84 16.91
N GLY A 341 -19.09 22.49 17.00
CA GLY A 341 -19.87 22.83 18.17
C GLY A 341 -21.13 22.00 18.29
N GLY A 342 -21.64 21.89 19.51
CA GLY A 342 -22.60 20.84 19.86
C GLY A 342 -21.88 19.70 20.54
N ASN A 343 -22.63 18.74 21.10
CA ASN A 343 -22.01 17.60 21.76
C ASN A 343 -21.70 16.52 20.72
N ASP A 344 -20.44 16.39 20.35
CA ASP A 344 -19.97 15.57 19.24
C ASP A 344 -19.37 14.24 19.70
N THR A 345 -19.30 13.29 18.77
CA THR A 345 -18.55 12.04 18.96
C THR A 345 -17.61 11.84 17.79
N LEU A 346 -16.31 11.87 18.05
CA LEU A 346 -15.24 11.74 17.07
C LEU A 346 -14.48 10.44 17.33
N ASN A 347 -14.30 9.62 16.28
CA ASN A 347 -13.50 8.40 16.34
C ASN A 347 -12.42 8.42 15.26
N GLY A 348 -11.15 8.35 15.65
CA GLY A 348 -9.98 8.36 14.77
C GLY A 348 -9.80 7.04 14.00
N LEU A 349 -9.85 5.92 14.74
CA LEU A 349 -9.60 4.54 14.29
C LEU A 349 -8.11 4.15 14.32
N ALA A 350 -7.45 4.08 13.17
CA ALA A 350 -6.06 3.66 13.11
C ALA A 350 -5.27 4.75 12.40
N GLY A 351 -4.01 4.94 12.79
CA GLY A 351 -3.21 6.05 12.28
C GLY A 351 -3.02 7.11 13.34
N ASN A 352 -2.14 8.06 13.07
CA ASN A 352 -1.85 9.15 14.00
C ASN A 352 -2.81 10.31 13.71
N ASP A 353 -3.87 10.39 14.49
CA ASP A 353 -5.01 11.25 14.23
C ASP A 353 -4.93 12.57 14.99
N THR A 354 -5.70 13.55 14.51
CA THR A 354 -5.94 14.81 15.20
C THR A 354 -7.44 15.06 15.30
N LEU A 355 -7.97 15.08 16.51
CA LEU A 355 -9.39 15.25 16.78
C LEU A 355 -9.61 16.57 17.52
N HIS A 356 -10.50 17.41 17.01
CA HIS A 356 -10.97 18.63 17.68
C HIS A 356 -12.46 18.48 18.01
N GLY A 357 -12.81 18.47 19.29
CA GLY A 357 -14.21 18.46 19.75
C GLY A 357 -14.89 19.78 19.40
N GLY A 358 -14.37 20.88 19.95
CA GLY A 358 -14.83 22.22 19.63
C GLY A 358 -15.52 22.87 20.82
N ALA A 359 -16.82 23.10 20.75
CA ALA A 359 -17.59 23.74 21.81
C ALA A 359 -18.76 22.85 22.24
N ASP A 360 -19.11 22.94 23.52
CA ASP A 360 -20.00 22.01 24.23
C ASP A 360 -19.29 20.68 24.56
N ASN A 361 -20.01 19.63 24.99
CA ASN A 361 -19.38 18.48 25.65
C ASN A 361 -19.19 17.33 24.67
N ASP A 362 -17.94 16.99 24.40
CA ASP A 362 -17.55 16.09 23.34
C ASP A 362 -17.00 14.75 23.84
N VAL A 363 -17.04 13.76 22.97
CA VAL A 363 -16.40 12.45 23.17
C VAL A 363 -15.42 12.20 22.03
N LEU A 364 -14.13 12.12 22.36
CA LEU A 364 -13.04 11.92 21.41
C LEU A 364 -12.34 10.59 21.68
N ASN A 365 -12.27 9.73 20.67
CA ASN A 365 -11.56 8.45 20.73
C ASN A 365 -10.48 8.42 19.62
N GLY A 366 -9.19 8.34 19.99
CA GLY A 366 -8.07 8.19 19.06
C GLY A 366 -7.95 6.77 18.50
N ASP A 367 -8.25 5.77 19.34
CA ASP A 367 -8.14 4.34 19.05
C ASP A 367 -6.68 3.85 18.94
N SER A 368 -6.03 3.85 17.78
CA SER A 368 -4.67 3.29 17.65
C SER A 368 -3.75 4.15 16.79
N GLY A 369 -2.59 4.49 17.32
CA GLY A 369 -1.67 5.46 16.73
C GLY A 369 -1.19 6.43 17.79
N ASP A 370 -0.24 7.31 17.44
CA ASP A 370 0.15 8.41 18.33
C ASP A 370 -0.77 9.61 18.03
N ASP A 371 -1.83 9.79 18.82
CA ASP A 371 -2.94 10.70 18.53
C ASP A 371 -2.86 12.06 19.25
N GLN A 372 -3.52 13.06 18.69
CA GLN A 372 -3.72 14.38 19.30
C GLN A 372 -5.21 14.67 19.46
N LEU A 373 -5.70 14.66 20.70
CA LEU A 373 -7.08 14.92 21.05
C LEU A 373 -7.20 16.28 21.75
N TYR A 374 -8.05 17.15 21.21
CA TYR A 374 -8.34 18.48 21.74
C TYR A 374 -9.83 18.59 22.05
N GLY A 375 -10.21 18.60 23.33
CA GLY A 375 -11.60 18.74 23.79
C GLY A 375 -12.18 20.09 23.38
N GLY A 376 -11.71 21.17 23.99
CA GLY A 376 -12.05 22.54 23.61
C GLY A 376 -12.81 23.28 24.71
N GLU A 377 -13.97 23.84 24.41
CA GLU A 377 -14.86 24.44 25.41
C GLU A 377 -15.92 23.43 25.84
N GLY A 378 -15.88 22.90 27.07
CA GLY A 378 -16.85 21.87 27.42
C GLY A 378 -16.43 21.04 28.62
N ASN A 379 -17.21 20.01 28.93
CA ASN A 379 -16.75 18.95 29.82
C ASN A 379 -16.57 17.71 28.95
N ASP A 380 -15.35 17.52 28.47
CA ASP A 380 -15.06 16.57 27.41
C ASP A 380 -14.59 15.22 27.98
N GLN A 381 -14.80 14.16 27.21
CA GLN A 381 -14.23 12.84 27.49
C GLN A 381 -13.27 12.44 26.37
N LEU A 382 -12.00 12.24 26.73
CA LEU A 382 -10.92 11.94 25.80
C LEU A 382 -10.35 10.55 26.08
N SER A 383 -10.26 9.70 25.06
CA SER A 383 -9.64 8.37 25.10
C SER A 383 -8.59 8.30 24.00
N GLY A 384 -7.30 8.29 24.34
CA GLY A 384 -6.21 8.19 23.36
C GLY A 384 -6.18 6.79 22.72
N GLY A 385 -6.18 5.76 23.58
CA GLY A 385 -6.17 4.37 23.15
C GLY A 385 -4.76 3.80 23.15
N ALA A 386 -4.32 3.26 22.02
CA ALA A 386 -3.04 2.59 21.88
C ALA A 386 -2.02 3.44 21.11
N GLY A 387 -1.03 3.96 21.83
CA GLY A 387 0.07 4.73 21.28
C GLY A 387 0.54 5.74 22.32
N ASN A 388 1.37 6.70 21.92
CA ASN A 388 1.77 7.80 22.81
C ASN A 388 0.96 9.03 22.47
N ASP A 389 -0.10 9.25 23.23
CA ASP A 389 -1.12 10.22 22.85
C ASP A 389 -0.92 11.57 23.55
N THR A 390 -1.51 12.62 22.99
CA THR A 390 -1.66 13.92 23.64
C THR A 390 -3.15 14.20 23.82
N LEU A 391 -3.59 14.30 25.07
CA LEU A 391 -4.96 14.64 25.43
C LEU A 391 -4.97 16.02 26.08
N ASP A 392 -5.56 17.00 25.40
CA ASP A 392 -5.77 18.35 25.89
C ASP A 392 -7.27 18.60 26.07
N GLY A 393 -7.73 18.67 27.32
CA GLY A 393 -9.14 18.93 27.64
C GLY A 393 -9.59 20.33 27.24
N GLY A 394 -8.69 21.31 27.31
CA GLY A 394 -9.03 22.71 27.05
C GLY A 394 -9.66 23.39 28.27
N THR A 395 -10.88 23.89 28.13
CA THR A 395 -11.58 24.63 29.19
C THR A 395 -12.83 23.90 29.63
N GLY A 396 -12.95 23.70 30.93
CA GLY A 396 -14.14 23.18 31.58
C GLY A 396 -13.72 22.15 32.60
N VAL A 397 -14.39 20.99 32.61
CA VAL A 397 -14.08 19.89 33.53
C VAL A 397 -13.98 18.61 32.72
N ASP A 398 -12.75 18.28 32.35
CA ASP A 398 -12.45 17.29 31.32
C ASP A 398 -11.98 15.97 31.94
N THR A 399 -12.27 14.87 31.24
CA THR A 399 -11.98 13.52 31.71
C THR A 399 -11.10 12.78 30.71
N ALA A 400 -9.92 12.37 31.15
CA ALA A 400 -9.15 11.36 30.43
C ALA A 400 -9.65 9.96 30.82
N SER A 401 -10.02 9.17 29.82
CA SER A 401 -10.57 7.83 30.00
C SER A 401 -9.61 6.77 29.48
N TYR A 402 -9.38 5.75 30.30
CA TYR A 402 -8.58 4.57 30.02
C TYR A 402 -9.44 3.29 30.08
N SER A 403 -10.75 3.45 29.91
CA SER A 403 -11.71 2.34 30.03
C SER A 403 -11.54 1.23 28.99
N ASP A 404 -10.81 1.51 27.92
CA ASP A 404 -10.39 0.61 26.84
C ASP A 404 -9.07 -0.14 27.14
N ALA A 405 -8.35 0.22 28.20
CA ALA A 405 -7.19 -0.51 28.69
C ALA A 405 -7.60 -1.86 29.30
N PHE A 406 -7.84 -2.87 28.46
CA PHE A 406 -8.26 -4.19 28.89
C PHE A 406 -7.13 -4.96 29.59
N LEU A 407 -7.34 -5.28 30.87
CA LEU A 407 -6.47 -6.08 31.75
C LEU A 407 -5.08 -5.49 32.04
N SER A 408 -4.73 -4.37 31.42
CA SER A 408 -3.47 -3.67 31.63
C SER A 408 -3.67 -2.58 32.68
N ALA A 409 -2.78 -2.53 33.66
CA ALA A 409 -2.78 -1.43 34.62
C ALA A 409 -2.35 -0.12 33.93
N VAL A 410 -3.01 0.98 34.29
CA VAL A 410 -2.58 2.34 33.97
C VAL A 410 -2.05 3.05 35.22
N HIS A 411 -1.03 3.87 35.03
CA HIS A 411 -0.50 4.78 36.03
C HIS A 411 -0.62 6.20 35.49
N VAL A 412 -1.53 6.97 36.08
CA VAL A 412 -1.87 8.32 35.62
C VAL A 412 -1.63 9.32 36.74
N ASP A 413 -1.00 10.44 36.40
CA ASP A 413 -0.66 11.53 37.32
C ASP A 413 -0.96 12.88 36.66
N LEU A 414 -1.98 13.58 37.17
CA LEU A 414 -2.41 14.88 36.67
C LEU A 414 -1.47 16.03 37.05
N GLU A 415 -0.67 15.91 38.12
CA GLU A 415 0.32 16.94 38.49
C GLU A 415 1.55 16.87 37.58
N LEU A 416 1.93 15.66 37.16
CA LEU A 416 2.97 15.43 36.15
C LEU A 416 2.48 15.60 34.71
N GLY A 417 1.17 15.51 34.48
CA GLY A 417 0.58 15.57 33.15
C GLY A 417 0.93 14.34 32.30
N THR A 418 0.97 13.16 32.90
CA THR A 418 1.40 11.93 32.22
C THR A 418 0.55 10.73 32.58
N ALA A 419 0.34 9.84 31.60
CA ALA A 419 -0.16 8.49 31.82
C ALA A 419 0.79 7.46 31.22
N THR A 420 0.90 6.30 31.87
CA THR A 420 1.74 5.19 31.39
C THR A 420 1.05 3.85 31.63
N GLY A 421 1.38 2.85 30.81
CA GLY A 421 0.69 1.56 30.84
C GLY A 421 -0.53 1.56 29.92
N GLY A 422 -1.42 0.57 30.04
CA GLY A 422 -2.68 0.54 29.26
C GLY A 422 -2.53 0.22 27.77
N SER A 423 -1.72 0.98 27.03
CA SER A 423 -1.16 0.70 25.68
C SER A 423 -0.13 1.76 25.21
N GLY A 424 0.41 2.61 26.09
CA GLY A 424 1.50 3.53 25.72
C GLY A 424 1.93 4.53 26.81
N THR A 425 2.37 5.72 26.40
CA THR A 425 2.77 6.82 27.29
C THR A 425 2.19 8.13 26.80
N ASP A 426 1.24 8.67 27.55
CA ASP A 426 0.46 9.84 27.11
C ASP A 426 0.86 11.10 27.85
N THR A 427 0.62 12.22 27.18
CA THR A 427 0.72 13.57 27.74
C THR A 427 -0.69 14.10 28.00
N LEU A 428 -0.93 14.55 29.23
CA LEU A 428 -2.21 15.09 29.67
C LEU A 428 -2.08 16.59 29.92
N VAL A 429 -2.97 17.37 29.32
CA VAL A 429 -3.03 18.83 29.43
C VAL A 429 -4.45 19.23 29.79
N SER A 430 -4.61 20.08 30.81
CA SER A 430 -5.92 20.59 31.23
C SER A 430 -6.97 19.49 31.44
N ILE A 431 -6.59 18.44 32.18
CA ILE A 431 -7.49 17.34 32.55
C ILE A 431 -7.75 17.42 34.06
N GLU A 432 -9.02 17.35 34.46
CA GLU A 432 -9.44 17.42 35.86
C GLU A 432 -9.85 16.05 36.42
N ASN A 433 -10.30 15.13 35.57
CA ASN A 433 -10.86 13.84 35.99
C ASN A 433 -10.20 12.67 35.28
N LEU A 434 -10.25 11.50 35.93
CA LEU A 434 -9.69 10.26 35.40
C LEU A 434 -10.67 9.11 35.51
N THR A 435 -10.74 8.30 34.47
CA THR A 435 -11.37 6.99 34.49
C THR A 435 -10.35 5.92 34.14
N GLY A 436 -10.14 4.96 35.04
CA GLY A 436 -9.29 3.78 34.86
C GLY A 436 -9.95 2.70 34.00
N GLY A 437 -9.22 1.61 33.83
CA GLY A 437 -9.57 0.48 32.98
C GLY A 437 -10.08 -0.72 33.76
N SER A 438 -9.76 -1.91 33.25
CA SER A 438 -10.05 -3.18 33.95
C SER A 438 -8.81 -3.75 34.65
N GLY A 439 -7.81 -2.90 34.89
CA GLY A 439 -6.46 -3.23 35.32
C GLY A 439 -6.30 -3.31 36.84
N GLN A 440 -5.15 -2.88 37.33
CA GLN A 440 -4.94 -2.56 38.75
C GLN A 440 -4.31 -1.19 38.73
N ASP A 441 -5.17 -0.20 38.65
CA ASP A 441 -4.81 1.12 38.18
C ASP A 441 -4.30 1.98 39.33
N THR A 442 -3.45 2.94 39.00
CA THR A 442 -3.00 3.97 39.92
C THR A 442 -3.37 5.31 39.34
N LEU A 443 -4.39 5.94 39.90
CA LEU A 443 -4.93 7.22 39.45
C LEU A 443 -4.58 8.28 40.48
N ILE A 444 -3.83 9.31 40.07
CA ILE A 444 -3.39 10.40 40.92
C ILE A 444 -3.96 11.70 40.34
N GLY A 445 -4.76 12.39 41.16
CA GLY A 445 -5.32 13.71 40.87
C GLY A 445 -4.28 14.82 40.97
N ASN A 446 -4.75 16.04 41.19
CA ASN A 446 -3.93 17.23 41.39
C ASN A 446 -4.43 18.04 42.60
N GLY A 447 -4.18 19.35 42.65
CA GLY A 447 -4.63 20.20 43.75
C GLY A 447 -6.05 20.76 43.62
N ALA A 448 -6.81 20.34 42.60
CA ALA A 448 -8.18 20.74 42.32
C ALA A 448 -9.17 19.66 42.75
N ASP A 449 -10.47 19.95 42.65
CA ASP A 449 -11.52 18.97 42.96
C ASP A 449 -11.60 17.93 41.83
N ASN A 450 -11.09 16.72 42.04
CA ASN A 450 -11.02 15.68 41.02
C ASN A 450 -12.09 14.59 41.22
N HIS A 451 -12.57 14.02 40.10
CA HIS A 451 -13.34 12.78 40.08
C HIS A 451 -12.50 11.65 39.49
N LEU A 452 -12.14 10.68 40.34
CA LEU A 452 -11.32 9.53 39.97
C LEU A 452 -12.16 8.25 40.06
N VAL A 453 -12.28 7.53 38.94
CA VAL A 453 -13.00 6.25 38.85
C VAL A 453 -12.00 5.14 38.55
N GLY A 454 -11.80 4.20 39.47
CA GLY A 454 -10.86 3.08 39.33
C GLY A 454 -11.22 2.10 38.22
N GLY A 455 -12.51 1.75 38.14
CA GLY A 455 -13.01 0.79 37.13
C GLY A 455 -13.12 -0.61 37.70
N ALA A 456 -12.56 -1.61 37.02
CA ALA A 456 -12.46 -2.96 37.57
C ALA A 456 -11.01 -3.25 37.92
N GLY A 457 -10.74 -3.82 39.09
CA GLY A 457 -9.36 -4.00 39.48
C GLY A 457 -9.16 -3.97 40.98
N ASN A 458 -7.91 -3.91 41.41
CA ASN A 458 -7.60 -3.49 42.77
C ASN A 458 -6.83 -2.19 42.63
N ASP A 459 -7.55 -1.09 42.67
CA ASP A 459 -7.06 0.19 42.21
C ASP A 459 -6.53 1.01 43.39
N ARG A 460 -5.64 1.95 43.09
CA ARG A 460 -5.10 2.93 44.02
C ARG A 460 -5.42 4.33 43.53
N LEU A 461 -6.30 5.02 44.26
CA LEU A 461 -6.79 6.35 43.92
C LEU A 461 -6.24 7.36 44.93
N ALA A 462 -5.60 8.42 44.45
CA ALA A 462 -5.08 9.51 45.27
C ALA A 462 -5.56 10.85 44.71
N GLY A 463 -6.59 11.45 45.31
CA GLY A 463 -7.09 12.77 44.91
C GLY A 463 -6.11 13.91 45.21
N LEU A 464 -5.26 13.73 46.23
CA LEU A 464 -4.31 14.72 46.77
C LEU A 464 -4.98 15.83 47.58
N ALA A 465 -5.15 17.02 47.03
CA ALA A 465 -5.76 18.15 47.72
C ALA A 465 -6.90 18.68 46.87
N GLY A 466 -7.97 19.16 47.50
CA GLY A 466 -9.22 19.44 46.79
C GLY A 466 -10.34 18.70 47.50
N ASP A 467 -11.58 18.95 47.09
CA ASP A 467 -12.73 18.18 47.54
C ASP A 467 -13.01 17.08 46.50
N ASP A 468 -12.39 15.91 46.68
CA ASP A 468 -12.33 14.87 45.65
C ASP A 468 -13.47 13.85 45.74
N THR A 469 -13.79 13.19 44.62
CA THR A 469 -14.61 11.97 44.62
C THR A 469 -13.78 10.80 44.10
N LEU A 470 -13.56 9.82 44.96
CA LEU A 470 -12.78 8.61 44.68
C LEU A 470 -13.72 7.40 44.63
N ASP A 471 -14.00 6.89 43.44
CA ASP A 471 -14.79 5.67 43.23
C ASP A 471 -13.90 4.51 42.82
N GLY A 472 -13.71 3.55 43.71
CA GLY A 472 -12.89 2.36 43.43
C GLY A 472 -13.49 1.45 42.35
N GLY A 473 -14.82 1.48 42.15
CA GLY A 473 -15.49 0.55 41.25
C GLY A 473 -15.55 -0.88 41.79
N THR A 474 -15.09 -1.87 41.02
CA THR A 474 -15.15 -3.28 41.42
C THR A 474 -13.78 -3.83 41.79
N GLY A 475 -13.67 -4.35 43.01
CA GLY A 475 -12.58 -5.22 43.43
C GLY A 475 -12.16 -4.91 44.85
N THR A 476 -10.89 -4.64 45.10
CA THR A 476 -10.41 -4.24 46.43
C THR A 476 -9.54 -3.01 46.30
N ASP A 477 -10.18 -1.87 46.52
CA ASP A 477 -9.67 -0.59 46.10
C ASP A 477 -9.15 0.23 47.27
N THR A 478 -8.26 1.17 46.96
CA THR A 478 -7.45 1.88 47.96
C THR A 478 -7.55 3.37 47.74
N ALA A 479 -8.11 4.09 48.71
CA ALA A 479 -7.92 5.53 48.80
C ALA A 479 -6.57 5.79 49.49
N ASP A 480 -5.67 6.50 48.79
CA ASP A 480 -4.31 6.74 49.22
C ASP A 480 -4.06 8.21 49.58
N TYR A 481 -3.83 8.43 50.88
CA TYR A 481 -3.55 9.73 51.48
C TYR A 481 -2.07 9.90 51.88
N SER A 482 -1.18 9.04 51.39
CA SER A 482 0.24 9.05 51.79
C SER A 482 0.97 10.34 51.44
N ALA A 483 0.50 11.07 50.42
CA ALA A 483 1.02 12.37 50.01
C ALA A 483 0.49 13.56 50.84
N ALA A 484 -0.51 13.35 51.70
CA ALA A 484 -1.11 14.42 52.49
C ALA A 484 -0.07 15.11 53.39
N LEU A 485 -0.12 16.45 53.44
CA LEU A 485 0.84 17.28 54.18
C LEU A 485 0.53 17.42 55.68
N ALA A 486 -0.51 16.73 56.16
CA ALA A 486 -0.92 16.65 57.56
C ALA A 486 -1.62 15.30 57.82
N GLY A 487 -1.86 14.99 59.09
CA GLY A 487 -2.59 13.78 59.48
C GLY A 487 -4.03 13.80 58.93
N VAL A 488 -4.50 12.66 58.44
CA VAL A 488 -5.84 12.54 57.86
C VAL A 488 -6.82 11.83 58.79
N SER A 489 -8.10 12.19 58.69
CA SER A 489 -9.21 11.56 59.41
C SER A 489 -10.23 11.02 58.43
N VAL A 490 -10.15 9.72 58.11
CA VAL A 490 -10.92 9.11 57.02
C VAL A 490 -11.68 7.88 57.52
N SER A 491 -12.94 7.73 57.09
CA SER A 491 -13.83 6.63 57.44
C SER A 491 -14.53 6.06 56.20
N LEU A 492 -14.41 4.74 56.02
CA LEU A 492 -15.17 3.99 55.02
C LEU A 492 -16.63 3.71 55.43
N ALA A 493 -17.04 4.14 56.62
CA ALA A 493 -18.43 4.00 57.08
C ALA A 493 -19.33 5.15 56.61
N LEU A 494 -18.74 6.20 56.04
CA LEU A 494 -19.43 7.36 55.48
C LEU A 494 -19.62 7.15 53.98
N SER A 495 -20.78 7.57 53.47
CA SER A 495 -21.14 7.48 52.05
C SER A 495 -21.27 8.86 51.38
N GLY A 496 -20.93 9.93 52.09
CA GLY A 496 -20.95 11.30 51.59
C GLY A 496 -19.67 12.03 51.97
N PRO A 497 -19.60 13.34 51.66
CA PRO A 497 -18.39 14.12 51.88
C PRO A 497 -17.91 14.04 53.32
N GLN A 498 -16.61 13.82 53.51
CA GLN A 498 -15.97 13.76 54.80
C GLN A 498 -14.75 14.67 54.82
N THR A 499 -14.66 15.53 55.83
CA THR A 499 -13.47 16.36 56.02
C THR A 499 -12.30 15.47 56.41
N THR A 500 -11.44 15.16 55.45
CA THR A 500 -10.26 14.30 55.63
C THR A 500 -9.13 15.05 56.33
N GLY A 501 -9.21 16.37 56.38
CA GLY A 501 -8.30 17.25 57.09
C GLY A 501 -7.14 17.68 56.21
N GLY A 502 -6.16 16.79 56.02
CA GLY A 502 -4.96 17.05 55.21
C GLY A 502 -5.17 17.03 53.69
N ALA A 503 -6.37 16.69 53.23
CA ALA A 503 -6.72 16.42 51.84
C ALA A 503 -8.17 16.86 51.51
N GLY A 504 -8.61 18.01 52.03
CA GLY A 504 -9.95 18.57 51.75
C GLY A 504 -11.17 17.76 52.27
N ASN A 505 -12.28 17.79 51.51
CA ASN A 505 -13.53 17.09 51.82
C ASN A 505 -13.86 16.05 50.74
N ASP A 506 -13.48 14.80 50.98
CA ASP A 506 -13.59 13.77 49.96
C ASP A 506 -14.87 12.94 50.08
N VAL A 507 -15.30 12.37 48.96
CA VAL A 507 -16.30 11.32 48.88
C VAL A 507 -15.61 10.03 48.47
N LEU A 508 -15.79 8.96 49.25
CA LEU A 508 -15.22 7.64 48.95
C LEU A 508 -16.36 6.69 48.61
N LEU A 509 -16.31 6.12 47.40
CA LEU A 509 -17.26 5.15 46.89
C LEU A 509 -16.50 3.86 46.58
N SER A 510 -17.07 2.71 46.95
CA SER A 510 -16.49 1.40 46.63
C SER A 510 -15.00 1.25 47.02
N ILE A 511 -14.62 1.76 48.19
CA ILE A 511 -13.25 1.68 48.73
C ILE A 511 -13.21 0.72 49.92
N GLU A 512 -12.30 -0.26 49.87
CA GLU A 512 -12.11 -1.24 50.94
C GLU A 512 -10.88 -0.96 51.80
N ARG A 513 -9.92 -0.18 51.28
CA ARG A 513 -8.63 0.08 51.95
C ARG A 513 -8.33 1.58 52.04
N LEU A 514 -7.74 1.96 53.17
CA LEU A 514 -7.20 3.30 53.39
C LEU A 514 -5.70 3.21 53.60
N GLN A 515 -4.95 4.06 52.90
CA GLN A 515 -3.55 4.33 53.20
C GLN A 515 -3.43 5.74 53.76
N GLY A 516 -2.94 5.85 55.00
CA GLY A 516 -2.78 7.13 55.69
C GLY A 516 -1.53 7.90 55.27
N SER A 517 -1.40 9.10 55.83
CA SER A 517 -0.25 9.98 55.64
C SER A 517 0.99 9.51 56.43
N SER A 518 2.07 10.28 56.35
CA SER A 518 3.23 10.08 57.24
C SER A 518 3.05 10.67 58.66
N PHE A 519 1.90 11.30 58.92
CA PHE A 519 1.57 11.98 60.16
C PHE A 519 0.65 11.13 61.05
N ALA A 520 0.07 11.74 62.09
CA ALA A 520 -0.85 11.05 62.99
C ALA A 520 -2.25 10.96 62.37
N ASP A 521 -2.59 9.81 61.81
CA ASP A 521 -3.87 9.58 61.15
C ASP A 521 -4.93 8.95 62.07
N SER A 522 -6.20 9.17 61.71
CA SER A 522 -7.36 8.46 62.25
C SER A 522 -8.11 7.78 61.09
N LEU A 523 -7.85 6.49 60.89
CA LEU A 523 -8.46 5.70 59.81
C LEU A 523 -9.49 4.73 60.40
N THR A 524 -10.71 4.74 59.85
CA THR A 524 -11.81 3.87 60.29
C THR A 524 -12.31 3.01 59.12
N GLY A 525 -12.24 1.69 59.26
CA GLY A 525 -12.75 0.74 58.25
C GLY A 525 -14.28 0.70 58.17
N GLY A 526 -14.80 -0.01 57.16
CA GLY A 526 -16.22 -0.24 56.95
C GLY A 526 -16.74 -1.46 57.72
N GLY A 527 -18.05 -1.57 57.90
CA GLY A 527 -18.68 -2.69 58.62
C GLY A 527 -18.63 -4.05 57.92
N ALA A 528 -18.04 -4.13 56.71
CA ALA A 528 -18.02 -5.32 55.86
C ALA A 528 -16.63 -5.95 55.65
N ASN A 529 -15.54 -5.35 56.19
CA ASN A 529 -14.17 -5.86 56.06
C ASN A 529 -13.41 -5.84 57.39
#